data_AF-A0A0B8T272-F1
#
_entry.id   AF-A0A0B8T272-F1
#
_cell.length_a   1.000
_cell.length_b   1.000
_cell.length_c   1.000
_cell.angle_alpha   90.00
_cell.angle_beta   90.00
_cell.angle_gamma   90.00
#
_symmetry.space_group_name_H-M   'P 1'
#
loop_
_entity.id
_entity.type
_entity.pdbx_description
1 polymer ?
#
loop_
_entity_poly.entity_id
_entity_poly.type
_entity_poly.pdbx_seq_one_letter_code
_entity_poly.pdbx_strand_id
1 'polypeptide(L)'
;MKFKINNRFKAALGCLLAVGLLFSTPSFALQQDSTAQDTTASMAADTSAAADTAAAAPAATDSVSTVSAAGATAATATAAPEPEKQIDPQVYKNMTYYILLFLIVCTIVAVIGKVLSIYELTKKMNGKYNPFANNTFQGVLFIVFLVAFLAFTYYGYAVWGSWAWRDAVTEHGQKIDTMFIVTTVIITFVLVLVHLLLLTFPYIYRMRAKTKAYYYPHNDTIEKIWTIVPAIVLTVLVLFGFFTWRSITNVPEDLQKSALQVEVLGEQFQWQVRYPGADGVIGKRNYKMTTPTNSYGIDFNDKSAWDDIQASDIVLPVNKSVRFHIISKDIIHSFYIPDFRVQINAVPGMTNYFQFTPTVTTEEMRERMNDPKYDYVMLCNKICGSGHFNMQKKVVVVTEDEYREWLSTQNKYFTEDLQKEFTAVDSKDSKELATASLN
;
A
#
# COMPACT_ATOMS: atom_id res chain seq x y z
N MET A 1 -18.71 34.42 35.26
CA MET A 1 -18.57 35.56 34.30
C MET A 1 -19.12 35.13 32.94
N LYS A 2 -20.23 35.70 32.48
CA LYS A 2 -20.77 35.46 31.12
C LYS A 2 -20.18 36.51 30.17
N PHE A 3 -19.26 36.10 29.29
CA PHE A 3 -18.79 36.96 28.21
C PHE A 3 -19.90 37.10 27.15
N LYS A 4 -20.57 38.26 27.12
CA LYS A 4 -21.44 38.66 26.00
C LYS A 4 -20.54 39.15 24.86
N ILE A 5 -20.20 38.24 23.94
CA ILE A 5 -19.57 38.63 22.68
C ILE A 5 -20.63 39.33 21.84
N ASN A 6 -20.40 40.62 21.57
CA ASN A 6 -21.33 41.52 20.90
C ASN A 6 -21.51 41.10 19.41
N ASN A 7 -22.71 41.21 18.84
CA ASN A 7 -22.99 40.78 17.46
C ASN A 7 -22.10 41.47 16.40
N ARG A 8 -21.53 42.64 16.71
CA ARG A 8 -20.57 43.34 15.84
C ARG A 8 -19.24 42.59 15.68
N PHE A 9 -18.85 41.77 16.66
CA PHE A 9 -17.62 40.96 16.61
C PHE A 9 -17.75 39.76 15.65
N LYS A 10 -18.96 39.18 15.53
CA LYS A 10 -19.28 38.11 14.57
C LYS A 10 -19.28 38.62 13.13
N ALA A 11 -19.79 39.83 12.91
CA ALA A 11 -19.76 40.49 11.61
C ALA A 11 -18.34 40.89 11.17
N ALA A 12 -17.52 41.39 12.11
CA ALA A 12 -16.13 41.76 11.83
C ALA A 12 -15.25 40.54 11.48
N LEU A 13 -15.40 39.42 12.19
CA LEU A 13 -14.67 38.17 11.90
C LEU A 13 -15.12 37.56 10.55
N GLY A 14 -16.42 37.66 10.22
CA GLY A 14 -16.96 37.24 8.93
C GLY A 14 -16.44 38.08 7.76
N CYS A 15 -16.32 39.41 7.92
CA CYS A 15 -15.71 40.27 6.90
C CYS A 15 -14.20 40.05 6.75
N LEU A 16 -13.46 39.81 7.83
CA LEU A 16 -12.02 39.51 7.78
C LEU A 16 -11.72 38.19 7.05
N LEU A 17 -12.55 37.16 7.26
CA LEU A 17 -12.48 35.89 6.52
C LEU A 17 -12.84 36.06 5.03
N ALA A 18 -13.81 36.92 4.70
CA ALA A 18 -14.19 37.19 3.32
C ALA A 18 -13.12 38.00 2.55
N VAL A 19 -12.40 38.91 3.21
CA VAL A 19 -11.30 39.68 2.60
C VAL A 19 -10.04 38.82 2.42
N GLY A 20 -9.78 37.86 3.31
CA GLY A 20 -8.67 36.90 3.15
C GLY A 20 -8.82 35.96 1.94
N LEU A 21 -10.06 35.71 1.49
CA LEU A 21 -10.37 34.90 0.30
C LEU A 21 -10.20 35.65 -1.03
N LEU A 22 -10.12 36.99 -1.02
CA LEU A 22 -10.04 37.81 -2.23
C LEU A 22 -8.59 38.10 -2.69
N PHE A 23 -7.58 37.78 -1.88
CA PHE A 23 -6.16 38.09 -2.17
C PHE A 23 -5.23 36.87 -2.23
N SER A 24 -5.74 35.64 -2.25
CA SER A 24 -4.89 34.47 -2.47
C SER A 24 -4.63 34.28 -3.97
N THR A 25 -3.64 34.98 -4.52
CA THR A 25 -3.00 34.55 -5.77
C THR A 25 -2.17 33.30 -5.47
N PRO A 26 -2.44 32.13 -6.09
CA PRO A 26 -1.54 30.99 -5.95
C PRO A 26 -0.33 31.21 -6.86
N SER A 27 0.78 31.65 -6.29
CA SER A 27 2.09 31.50 -6.91
C SER A 27 2.66 30.16 -6.50
N PHE A 28 2.36 29.08 -7.23
CA PHE A 28 3.08 27.82 -7.08
C PHE A 28 3.26 27.09 -8.42
N ALA A 29 4.56 26.89 -8.71
CA ALA A 29 5.23 25.87 -9.50
C ALA A 29 4.47 25.19 -10.66
N LEU A 30 4.98 25.42 -11.87
CA LEU A 30 4.80 24.54 -13.03
C LEU A 30 5.34 23.15 -12.69
N GLN A 31 4.45 22.17 -12.54
CA GLN A 31 4.80 20.76 -12.69
C GLN A 31 4.45 20.38 -14.13
N GLN A 32 5.48 20.27 -14.99
CA GLN A 32 5.32 19.65 -16.30
C GLN A 32 5.13 18.14 -16.07
N ASP A 33 3.90 17.66 -16.26
CA ASP A 33 3.66 16.24 -16.48
C ASP A 33 4.22 15.87 -17.86
N SER A 34 5.30 15.10 -17.90
CA SER A 34 5.70 14.39 -19.10
C SER A 34 4.92 13.08 -19.18
N THR A 35 3.82 13.10 -19.92
CA THR A 35 3.30 11.87 -20.53
C THR A 35 4.33 11.37 -21.53
N ALA A 36 5.01 10.28 -21.19
CA ALA A 36 5.84 9.55 -22.14
C ALA A 36 4.94 8.98 -23.24
N GLN A 37 4.96 9.61 -24.42
CA GLN A 37 4.54 8.99 -25.66
C GLN A 37 5.75 8.28 -26.26
N ASP A 38 5.61 6.98 -26.47
CA ASP A 38 6.47 6.18 -27.35
C ASP A 38 6.60 6.86 -28.71
N THR A 39 7.81 7.28 -29.08
CA THR A 39 8.18 7.49 -30.48
C THR A 39 9.62 7.06 -30.70
N THR A 40 9.76 6.04 -31.54
CA THR A 40 11.00 5.55 -32.13
C THR A 40 11.65 6.58 -33.05
N ALA A 41 12.97 6.73 -32.89
CA ALA A 41 14.01 7.08 -33.89
C ALA A 41 14.07 8.52 -34.46
N SER A 42 15.15 9.25 -34.15
CA SER A 42 16.40 9.30 -34.93
C SER A 42 17.17 10.61 -34.66
N MET A 43 18.50 10.51 -34.72
CA MET A 43 19.46 11.59 -34.48
C MET A 43 19.44 12.68 -35.56
N ALA A 44 19.57 13.95 -35.15
CA ALA A 44 20.42 14.94 -35.82
C ALA A 44 20.66 16.16 -34.90
N ALA A 45 21.85 16.73 -35.01
CA ALA A 45 22.43 17.73 -34.13
C ALA A 45 22.04 19.19 -34.48
N ASP A 46 22.44 20.05 -33.54
CA ASP A 46 22.93 21.43 -33.71
C ASP A 46 22.01 22.66 -33.49
N THR A 47 22.30 23.29 -32.35
CA THR A 47 22.64 24.71 -32.12
C THR A 47 21.64 25.86 -32.39
N SER A 48 21.28 26.47 -31.26
CA SER A 48 21.47 27.90 -30.93
C SER A 48 20.47 28.99 -31.39
N ALA A 49 20.16 29.82 -30.40
CA ALA A 49 19.96 31.28 -30.44
C ALA A 49 18.63 31.87 -30.95
N ALA A 50 17.78 32.22 -29.98
CA ALA A 50 17.28 33.56 -29.64
C ALA A 50 17.01 34.64 -30.72
N ALA A 51 15.89 35.34 -30.48
CA ALA A 51 15.61 36.78 -30.68
C ALA A 51 14.50 37.13 -31.70
N ASP A 52 13.33 37.42 -31.12
CA ASP A 52 12.64 38.72 -31.11
C ASP A 52 12.03 39.40 -32.36
N THR A 53 10.80 39.88 -32.08
CA THR A 53 10.12 41.13 -32.48
C THR A 53 9.25 41.24 -33.74
N ALA A 54 7.98 41.63 -33.44
CA ALA A 54 7.13 42.66 -34.09
C ALA A 54 6.64 42.42 -35.53
N ALA A 55 5.50 42.91 -36.01
CA ALA A 55 4.26 43.49 -35.50
C ALA A 55 3.36 43.71 -36.76
N ALA A 56 2.06 43.92 -36.53
CA ALA A 56 1.10 44.62 -37.40
C ALA A 56 0.46 43.90 -38.62
N ALA A 57 -0.86 43.72 -38.48
CA ALA A 57 -1.91 43.65 -39.52
C ALA A 57 -2.11 45.05 -40.18
N PRO A 58 -3.04 45.34 -41.15
CA PRO A 58 -4.31 44.64 -41.42
C PRO A 58 -4.86 44.66 -42.89
N ALA A 59 -6.12 44.17 -43.02
CA ALA A 59 -7.14 44.38 -44.06
C ALA A 59 -6.95 43.60 -45.39
N ALA A 60 -7.80 42.64 -45.79
CA ALA A 60 -9.26 42.60 -46.03
C ALA A 60 -9.70 43.30 -47.33
N THR A 61 -10.12 42.49 -48.32
CA THR A 61 -11.28 42.67 -49.23
C THR A 61 -11.27 41.55 -50.30
N ASP A 62 -12.36 40.80 -50.43
CA ASP A 62 -13.27 40.78 -51.61
C ASP A 62 -13.08 39.45 -52.38
N SER A 63 -14.06 38.76 -52.95
CA SER A 63 -15.50 38.98 -53.10
C SER A 63 -16.10 37.77 -53.86
N VAL A 64 -17.44 37.71 -53.86
CA VAL A 64 -18.34 37.13 -54.87
C VAL A 64 -18.72 35.64 -54.80
N SER A 65 -19.97 35.48 -54.35
CA SER A 65 -20.95 34.41 -54.52
C SER A 65 -21.50 34.30 -55.95
N THR A 66 -22.04 33.14 -56.34
CA THR A 66 -23.34 32.90 -57.07
C THR A 66 -23.37 31.46 -57.61
N VAL A 67 -24.46 30.68 -57.76
CA VAL A 67 -25.91 30.74 -57.50
C VAL A 67 -26.49 29.33 -57.81
N SER A 68 -27.44 28.85 -56.97
CA SER A 68 -28.66 28.03 -57.23
C SER A 68 -28.59 26.69 -58.02
N ALA A 69 -29.42 25.65 -57.82
CA ALA A 69 -30.79 25.56 -57.30
C ALA A 69 -31.20 24.10 -56.95
N ALA A 70 -32.29 24.02 -56.16
CA ALA A 70 -33.38 23.03 -56.20
C ALA A 70 -33.34 21.79 -55.28
N GLY A 71 -34.44 21.63 -54.51
CA GLY A 71 -34.89 20.34 -53.97
C GLY A 71 -35.36 20.41 -52.52
N ALA A 72 -36.63 20.73 -52.30
CA ALA A 72 -37.26 20.77 -50.98
C ALA A 72 -37.61 19.38 -50.43
N THR A 73 -37.27 19.13 -49.16
CA THR A 73 -38.10 18.33 -48.24
C THR A 73 -37.82 18.80 -46.80
N ALA A 74 -38.86 19.32 -46.15
CA ALA A 74 -38.83 19.70 -44.75
C ALA A 74 -38.89 18.44 -43.88
N ALA A 75 -37.76 18.08 -43.26
CA ALA A 75 -37.71 17.16 -42.14
C ALA A 75 -37.52 17.98 -40.85
N THR A 76 -38.45 17.80 -39.92
CA THR A 76 -38.45 18.44 -38.61
C THR A 76 -37.24 17.96 -37.81
N ALA A 77 -36.20 18.79 -37.73
CA ALA A 77 -35.03 18.51 -36.89
C ALA A 77 -35.47 18.57 -35.42
N THR A 78 -35.57 17.42 -34.78
CA THR A 78 -35.67 17.31 -33.32
C THR A 78 -34.38 17.88 -32.75
N ALA A 79 -34.48 18.88 -31.88
CA ALA A 79 -33.31 19.47 -31.23
C ALA A 79 -32.51 18.36 -30.53
N ALA A 80 -31.22 18.25 -30.85
CA ALA A 80 -30.31 17.37 -30.14
C ALA A 80 -30.30 17.73 -28.64
N PRO A 81 -30.26 16.74 -27.73
CA PRO A 81 -30.11 17.02 -26.30
C PRO A 81 -28.81 17.82 -26.09
N GLU A 82 -28.87 18.88 -25.29
CA GLU A 82 -27.68 19.64 -24.93
C GLU A 82 -26.61 18.70 -24.34
N PRO A 83 -25.32 18.85 -24.70
CA PRO A 83 -24.27 18.03 -24.13
C PRO A 83 -24.22 18.24 -22.62
N GLU A 84 -24.37 17.16 -21.84
CA GLU A 84 -24.14 17.20 -20.39
C GLU A 84 -22.76 17.81 -20.12
N LYS A 85 -22.73 18.93 -19.39
CA LYS A 85 -21.49 19.53 -18.92
C LYS A 85 -20.79 18.54 -17.98
N GLN A 86 -19.86 17.78 -18.51
CA GLN A 86 -18.97 16.95 -17.71
C GLN A 86 -18.12 17.88 -16.83
N ILE A 87 -18.21 17.67 -15.51
CA ILE A 87 -17.44 18.41 -14.52
C ILE A 87 -15.96 18.04 -14.71
N ASP A 88 -15.09 19.05 -14.84
CA ASP A 88 -13.64 18.84 -15.01
C ASP A 88 -13.07 17.95 -13.88
N PRO A 89 -12.37 16.86 -14.22
CA PRO A 89 -11.68 15.97 -13.27
C PRO A 89 -10.78 16.65 -12.24
N GLN A 90 -10.29 17.86 -12.50
CA GLN A 90 -9.40 18.58 -11.58
C GLN A 90 -10.16 19.26 -10.42
N VAL A 91 -11.47 19.45 -10.53
CA VAL A 91 -12.27 20.18 -9.52
C VAL A 91 -12.26 19.48 -8.16
N TYR A 92 -12.33 18.15 -8.12
CA TYR A 92 -12.31 17.37 -6.88
C TYR A 92 -10.90 17.11 -6.31
N LYS A 93 -9.84 17.58 -6.97
CA LYS A 93 -8.47 17.56 -6.41
C LYS A 93 -8.09 18.88 -5.74
N ASN A 94 -8.90 19.93 -5.91
CA ASN A 94 -8.63 21.25 -5.38
C ASN A 94 -9.04 21.35 -3.90
N MET A 95 -8.14 21.81 -3.04
CA MET A 95 -8.41 22.10 -1.62
C MET A 95 -9.65 23.00 -1.44
N THR A 96 -9.84 23.97 -2.33
CA THR A 96 -10.99 24.90 -2.31
C THR A 96 -12.32 24.16 -2.49
N TYR A 97 -12.37 23.10 -3.29
CA TYR A 97 -13.58 22.28 -3.46
C TYR A 97 -13.98 21.61 -2.15
N TYR A 98 -13.03 21.00 -1.44
CA TYR A 98 -13.29 20.36 -0.14
C TYR A 98 -13.67 21.37 0.95
N ILE A 99 -13.07 22.57 0.93
CA ILE A 99 -13.47 23.67 1.83
C ILE A 99 -14.92 24.09 1.55
N LEU A 100 -15.29 24.30 0.29
CA LEU A 100 -16.66 24.68 -0.08
C LEU A 100 -17.66 23.56 0.25
N LEU A 101 -17.31 22.30 -0.03
CA LEU A 101 -18.11 21.13 0.35
C LEU A 101 -18.33 21.08 1.87
N PHE A 102 -17.28 21.29 2.66
CA PHE A 102 -17.37 21.35 4.12
C PHE A 102 -18.29 22.48 4.59
N LEU A 103 -18.20 23.67 3.99
CA LEU A 103 -19.09 24.80 4.31
C LEU A 103 -20.55 24.52 3.94
N ILE A 104 -20.79 23.84 2.81
CA ILE A 104 -22.13 23.39 2.41
C ILE A 104 -22.69 22.41 3.44
N VAL A 105 -21.91 21.39 3.84
CA VAL A 105 -22.32 20.42 4.87
C VAL A 105 -22.62 21.13 6.19
N CYS A 106 -21.75 22.04 6.64
CA CYS A 106 -21.98 22.86 7.83
C CYS A 106 -23.27 23.67 7.75
N THR A 107 -23.55 24.26 6.57
CA THR A 107 -24.77 25.04 6.34
C THR A 107 -26.01 24.16 6.39
N ILE A 108 -25.98 22.98 5.76
CA ILE A 108 -27.07 22.00 5.82
C ILE A 108 -27.34 21.60 7.28
N VAL A 109 -26.30 21.27 8.05
CA VAL A 109 -26.42 20.93 9.48
C VAL A 109 -27.03 22.10 10.27
N ALA A 110 -26.59 23.33 10.02
CA ALA A 110 -27.13 24.52 10.68
C ALA A 110 -28.62 24.76 10.34
N VAL A 111 -28.99 24.59 9.07
CA VAL A 111 -30.39 24.69 8.60
C VAL A 111 -31.27 23.63 9.26
N ILE A 112 -30.84 22.37 9.27
CA ILE A 112 -31.55 21.27 9.94
C ILE A 112 -31.74 21.60 11.42
N GLY A 113 -30.68 22.06 12.10
CA GLY A 113 -30.76 22.48 13.51
C GLY A 113 -31.76 23.60 13.76
N LYS A 114 -31.86 24.58 12.86
CA LYS A 114 -32.87 25.65 12.93
C LYS A 114 -34.29 25.14 12.71
N VAL A 115 -34.50 24.27 11.73
CA VAL A 115 -35.81 23.65 11.47
C VAL A 115 -36.28 22.85 12.68
N LEU A 116 -35.41 22.04 13.28
CA LEU A 116 -35.72 21.29 14.50
C LEU A 116 -36.07 22.22 15.68
N SER A 117 -35.35 23.34 15.82
CA SER A 117 -35.62 24.35 16.85
C SER A 117 -37.00 25.00 16.69
N ILE A 118 -37.41 25.30 15.45
CA ILE A 118 -38.74 25.84 15.14
C ILE A 118 -39.83 24.80 15.47
N TYR A 119 -39.62 23.55 15.07
CA TYR A 119 -40.55 22.45 15.34
C TYR A 119 -40.78 22.23 16.85
N GLU A 120 -39.74 22.31 17.66
CA GLU A 120 -39.86 22.28 19.13
C GLU A 120 -40.69 23.46 19.66
N LEU A 121 -40.45 24.67 19.15
CA LEU A 121 -41.19 25.88 19.56
C LEU A 121 -42.68 25.74 19.24
N THR A 122 -43.02 25.25 18.04
CA THR A 122 -44.41 24.98 17.64
C THR A 122 -45.07 23.93 18.56
N LYS A 123 -44.35 22.87 18.94
CA LYS A 123 -44.86 21.88 19.91
C LYS A 123 -45.09 22.46 21.30
N LYS A 124 -44.23 23.39 21.75
CA LYS A 124 -44.42 24.13 23.02
C LYS A 124 -45.67 24.98 22.98
N MET A 125 -45.88 25.72 21.88
CA MET A 125 -47.08 26.55 21.69
C MET A 125 -48.37 25.72 21.65
N ASN A 126 -48.32 24.52 21.07
CA ASN A 126 -49.48 23.63 20.98
C ASN A 126 -49.73 22.76 22.24
N GLY A 127 -48.99 22.97 23.33
CA GLY A 127 -49.11 22.19 24.56
C GLY A 127 -48.71 20.70 24.45
N LYS A 128 -48.13 20.28 23.32
CA LYS A 128 -47.73 18.89 23.02
C LYS A 128 -46.22 18.65 23.19
N TYR A 129 -45.52 19.56 23.87
CA TYR A 129 -44.07 19.45 24.05
C TYR A 129 -43.71 18.36 25.05
N ASN A 130 -42.90 17.40 24.59
CA ASN A 130 -42.30 16.37 25.42
C ASN A 130 -40.77 16.52 25.33
N PRO A 131 -40.09 16.95 26.41
CA PRO A 131 -38.63 17.16 26.41
C PRO A 131 -37.83 15.87 26.17
N PHE A 132 -38.45 14.70 26.32
CA PHE A 132 -37.79 13.40 26.15
C PHE A 132 -38.12 12.70 24.82
N ALA A 133 -38.94 13.32 23.96
CA ALA A 133 -39.33 12.72 22.68
C ALA A 133 -38.10 12.44 21.79
N ASN A 134 -37.12 13.34 21.79
CA ASN A 134 -35.88 13.19 21.03
C ASN A 134 -35.08 11.94 21.45
N ASN A 135 -35.09 11.56 22.73
CA ASN A 135 -34.33 10.40 23.21
C ASN A 135 -34.80 9.08 22.57
N THR A 136 -36.10 8.96 22.29
CA THR A 136 -36.63 7.78 21.60
C THR A 136 -36.24 7.78 20.14
N PHE A 137 -36.29 8.94 19.49
CA PHE A 137 -35.83 9.09 18.11
C PHE A 137 -34.35 8.75 17.96
N GLN A 138 -33.48 9.33 18.79
CA GLN A 138 -32.04 9.03 18.80
C GLN A 138 -31.75 7.56 19.11
N GLY A 139 -32.47 6.96 20.06
CA GLY A 139 -32.37 5.53 20.35
C GLY A 139 -32.71 4.66 19.13
N VAL A 140 -33.75 5.01 18.37
CA VAL A 140 -34.09 4.30 17.12
C VAL A 140 -33.01 4.50 16.06
N LEU A 141 -32.46 5.70 15.93
CA LEU A 141 -31.36 5.96 14.99
C LEU A 141 -30.12 5.11 15.31
N PHE A 142 -29.79 4.88 16.58
CA PHE A 142 -28.71 3.97 16.96
C PHE A 142 -28.97 2.51 16.54
N ILE A 143 -30.23 2.05 16.60
CA ILE A 143 -30.60 0.71 16.10
C ILE A 143 -30.50 0.65 14.58
N VAL A 144 -30.98 1.66 13.87
CA VAL A 144 -30.84 1.75 12.41
C VAL A 144 -29.37 1.76 12.01
N PHE A 145 -28.55 2.55 12.72
CA PHE A 145 -27.11 2.59 12.53
C PHE A 145 -26.45 1.24 12.81
N LEU A 146 -26.83 0.53 13.88
CA LEU A 146 -26.33 -0.82 14.18
C LEU A 146 -26.59 -1.77 13.02
N VAL A 147 -27.82 -1.81 12.49
CA VAL A 147 -28.17 -2.69 11.37
C VAL A 147 -27.38 -2.30 10.12
N ALA A 148 -27.30 -1.01 9.80
CA ALA A 148 -26.55 -0.53 8.66
C ALA A 148 -25.04 -0.82 8.79
N PHE A 149 -24.48 -0.64 9.99
CA PHE A 149 -23.08 -0.91 10.30
C PHE A 149 -22.76 -2.40 10.14
N LEU A 150 -23.56 -3.29 10.74
CA LEU A 150 -23.34 -4.73 10.61
C LEU A 150 -23.54 -5.23 9.19
N ALA A 151 -24.53 -4.68 8.47
CA ALA A 151 -24.73 -4.96 7.05
C ALA A 151 -23.52 -4.51 6.21
N PHE A 152 -22.96 -3.33 6.51
CA PHE A 152 -21.76 -2.83 5.84
C PHE A 152 -20.52 -3.66 6.18
N THR A 153 -20.35 -4.10 7.44
CA THR A 153 -19.27 -5.02 7.82
C THR A 153 -19.38 -6.34 7.05
N TYR A 154 -20.57 -6.92 6.97
CA TYR A 154 -20.82 -8.13 6.17
C TYR A 154 -20.52 -7.89 4.69
N TYR A 155 -21.00 -6.77 4.13
CA TYR A 155 -20.72 -6.37 2.76
C TYR A 155 -19.22 -6.24 2.50
N GLY A 156 -18.46 -5.65 3.43
CA GLY A 156 -17.01 -5.54 3.34
C GLY A 156 -16.33 -6.90 3.22
N TYR A 157 -16.76 -7.90 4.01
CA TYR A 157 -16.25 -9.27 3.86
C TYR A 157 -16.68 -9.91 2.53
N ALA A 158 -17.95 -9.75 2.15
CA ALA A 158 -18.49 -10.38 0.94
C ALA A 158 -17.87 -9.83 -0.35
N VAL A 159 -17.54 -8.54 -0.40
CA VAL A 159 -17.06 -7.88 -1.62
C VAL A 159 -15.54 -7.70 -1.64
N TRP A 160 -14.93 -7.36 -0.50
CA TRP A 160 -13.49 -7.07 -0.42
C TRP A 160 -12.69 -8.12 0.36
N GLY A 161 -13.35 -9.15 0.91
CA GLY A 161 -12.66 -10.20 1.67
C GLY A 161 -11.61 -10.93 0.83
N SER A 162 -11.90 -11.21 -0.45
CA SER A 162 -10.96 -11.84 -1.38
C SER A 162 -9.75 -10.96 -1.75
N TRP A 163 -9.85 -9.64 -1.58
CA TRP A 163 -8.71 -8.74 -1.77
C TRP A 163 -7.76 -8.79 -0.57
N ALA A 164 -8.31 -8.96 0.63
CA ALA A 164 -7.55 -9.10 1.86
C ALA A 164 -6.96 -10.52 2.04
N TRP A 165 -7.60 -11.53 1.46
CA TRP A 165 -7.21 -12.93 1.58
C TRP A 165 -7.15 -13.66 0.25
N ARG A 166 -5.95 -14.14 -0.07
CA ARG A 166 -5.68 -15.12 -1.12
C ARG A 166 -5.02 -16.32 -0.47
N ASP A 167 -5.30 -17.53 -0.94
CA ASP A 167 -4.71 -18.73 -0.34
C ASP A 167 -3.19 -18.68 -0.39
N ALA A 168 -2.54 -18.99 0.72
CA ALA A 168 -1.09 -19.07 0.78
C ALA A 168 -0.54 -20.10 -0.22
N VAL A 169 0.57 -19.73 -0.86
CA VAL A 169 1.30 -20.58 -1.83
C VAL A 169 2.55 -21.23 -1.23
N THR A 170 2.64 -21.27 0.10
CA THR A 170 3.76 -21.84 0.86
C THR A 170 3.24 -22.66 2.06
N GLU A 171 4.02 -23.64 2.50
CA GLU A 171 3.66 -24.50 3.63
C GLU A 171 3.44 -23.74 4.95
N HIS A 172 4.25 -22.71 5.22
CA HIS A 172 4.12 -21.90 6.43
C HIS A 172 3.02 -20.85 6.31
N GLY A 173 2.79 -20.36 5.08
CA GLY A 173 1.74 -19.39 4.81
C GLY A 173 0.35 -19.91 5.19
N GLN A 174 0.08 -21.21 4.98
CA GLN A 174 -1.18 -21.83 5.40
C GLN A 174 -1.42 -21.74 6.93
N LYS A 175 -0.35 -21.89 7.72
CA LYS A 175 -0.42 -21.73 9.18
C LYS A 175 -0.69 -20.28 9.57
N ILE A 176 -0.02 -19.33 8.90
CA ILE A 176 -0.24 -17.89 9.10
C ILE A 176 -1.68 -17.52 8.73
N ASP A 177 -2.19 -17.99 7.60
CA ASP A 177 -3.56 -17.72 7.18
C ASP A 177 -4.56 -18.32 8.19
N THR A 178 -4.33 -19.54 8.68
CA THR A 178 -5.14 -20.13 9.76
C THR A 178 -5.16 -19.25 11.01
N MET A 179 -3.99 -18.76 11.45
CA MET A 179 -3.87 -17.84 12.58
C MET A 179 -4.66 -16.55 12.37
N PHE A 180 -4.54 -15.99 11.17
CA PHE A 180 -5.24 -14.78 10.80
C PHE A 180 -6.75 -15.00 10.83
N ILE A 181 -7.27 -16.05 10.17
CA ILE A 181 -8.70 -16.38 10.12
C ILE A 181 -9.27 -16.60 11.53
N VAL A 182 -8.60 -17.41 12.37
CA VAL A 182 -9.03 -17.67 13.75
C VAL A 182 -9.12 -16.36 14.54
N THR A 183 -8.10 -15.50 14.42
CA THR A 183 -8.08 -14.19 15.09
C THR A 183 -9.21 -13.30 14.56
N THR A 184 -9.40 -13.24 13.25
CA THR A 184 -10.46 -12.45 12.62
C THR A 184 -11.85 -12.89 13.09
N VAL A 185 -12.13 -14.20 13.13
CA VAL A 185 -13.43 -14.70 13.61
C VAL A 185 -13.68 -14.29 15.07
N ILE A 186 -12.67 -14.40 15.94
CA ILE A 186 -12.79 -14.02 17.36
C ILE A 186 -13.06 -12.51 17.50
N ILE A 187 -12.28 -11.66 16.82
CA ILE A 187 -12.48 -10.21 16.92
C ILE A 187 -13.78 -9.77 16.28
N THR A 188 -14.24 -10.43 15.21
CA THR A 188 -15.54 -10.14 14.58
C THR A 188 -16.69 -10.52 15.49
N PHE A 189 -16.61 -11.66 16.18
CA PHE A 189 -17.59 -12.02 17.21
C PHE A 189 -17.67 -10.97 18.32
N VAL A 190 -16.51 -10.54 18.86
CA VAL A 190 -16.45 -9.48 19.88
C VAL A 190 -17.00 -8.16 19.35
N LEU A 191 -16.66 -7.80 18.10
CA LEU A 191 -17.18 -6.60 17.43
C LEU A 191 -18.72 -6.62 17.38
N VAL A 192 -19.32 -7.72 16.92
CA VAL A 192 -20.79 -7.85 16.85
C VAL A 192 -21.41 -7.75 18.24
N LEU A 193 -20.87 -8.49 19.22
CA LEU A 193 -21.37 -8.49 20.59
C LEU A 193 -21.32 -7.08 21.22
N VAL A 194 -20.16 -6.43 21.15
CA VAL A 194 -19.95 -5.11 21.75
C VAL A 194 -20.82 -4.05 21.08
N HIS A 195 -20.94 -4.05 19.75
CA HIS A 195 -21.77 -3.08 19.04
C HIS A 195 -23.26 -3.32 19.30
N LEU A 196 -23.71 -4.57 19.39
CA LEU A 196 -25.07 -4.89 19.80
C LEU A 196 -25.36 -4.31 21.18
N LEU A 197 -24.49 -4.56 22.16
CA LEU A 197 -24.66 -4.04 23.53
C LEU A 197 -24.63 -2.51 23.55
N LEU A 198 -23.61 -1.88 22.97
CA LEU A 198 -23.42 -0.42 23.03
C LEU A 198 -24.52 0.35 22.28
N LEU A 199 -24.98 -0.13 21.13
CA LEU A 199 -25.94 0.60 20.31
C LEU A 199 -27.40 0.30 20.69
N THR A 200 -27.68 -0.85 21.32
CA THR A 200 -29.01 -1.11 21.91
C THR A 200 -29.20 -0.47 23.28
N PHE A 201 -28.11 -0.24 24.04
CA PHE A 201 -28.18 0.33 25.38
C PHE A 201 -28.90 1.70 25.43
N PRO A 202 -28.59 2.70 24.57
CA PRO A 202 -29.33 3.95 24.53
C PRO A 202 -30.81 3.75 24.21
N TYR A 203 -31.15 2.79 23.34
CA TYR A 203 -32.55 2.50 23.05
C TYR A 203 -33.28 1.96 24.29
N ILE A 204 -32.73 0.96 24.97
CA ILE A 204 -33.37 0.32 26.13
C ILE A 204 -33.48 1.31 27.30
N TYR A 205 -32.36 1.95 27.66
CA TYR A 205 -32.20 2.75 28.88
C TYR A 205 -32.37 4.26 28.68
N ARG A 206 -32.85 4.72 27.52
CA ARG A 206 -33.18 6.13 27.28
C ARG A 206 -34.06 6.73 28.38
N MET A 207 -33.78 7.98 28.74
CA MET A 207 -34.61 8.74 29.67
C MET A 207 -36.02 8.98 29.10
N ARG A 208 -37.04 8.54 29.84
CA ARG A 208 -38.47 8.81 29.64
C ARG A 208 -39.06 9.42 30.93
N ALA A 209 -40.23 10.04 30.82
CA ALA A 209 -40.85 10.75 31.95
C ALA A 209 -41.08 9.89 33.21
N LYS A 210 -41.28 8.57 33.06
CA LYS A 210 -41.54 7.64 34.18
C LYS A 210 -40.34 6.80 34.61
N THR A 211 -39.20 6.93 33.93
CA THR A 211 -37.98 6.14 34.21
C THR A 211 -37.02 6.96 35.06
N LYS A 212 -36.49 6.35 36.12
CA LYS A 212 -35.37 6.88 36.89
C LYS A 212 -34.13 6.03 36.57
N ALA A 213 -32.98 6.67 36.48
CA ALA A 213 -31.72 5.96 36.33
C ALA A 213 -31.47 5.10 37.58
N TYR A 214 -31.09 3.86 37.37
CA TYR A 214 -30.62 3.00 38.45
C TYR A 214 -29.16 3.32 38.75
N TYR A 215 -28.86 3.69 40.00
CA TYR A 215 -27.49 3.97 40.42
C TYR A 215 -26.80 2.65 40.77
N TYR A 216 -25.83 2.26 39.95
CA TYR A 216 -25.09 1.00 40.10
C TYR A 216 -23.60 1.24 39.82
N PRO A 217 -22.80 1.54 40.85
CA PRO A 217 -21.45 2.06 40.66
C PRO A 217 -20.40 0.99 40.32
N HIS A 218 -20.55 -0.25 40.81
CA HIS A 218 -19.61 -1.34 40.55
C HIS A 218 -20.27 -2.71 40.66
N ASN A 219 -19.62 -3.72 40.06
CA ASN A 219 -19.92 -5.12 40.29
C ASN A 219 -18.66 -5.96 40.07
N ASP A 220 -18.02 -6.30 41.18
CA ASP A 220 -16.77 -7.06 41.21
C ASP A 220 -16.87 -8.40 40.48
N THR A 221 -18.07 -8.99 40.39
CA THR A 221 -18.27 -10.26 39.68
C THR A 221 -18.21 -10.05 38.17
N ILE A 222 -18.88 -9.03 37.64
CA ILE A 222 -18.84 -8.70 36.21
C ILE A 222 -17.45 -8.21 35.82
N GLU A 223 -16.83 -7.40 36.69
CA GLU A 223 -15.45 -6.94 36.53
C GLU A 223 -14.46 -8.10 36.40
N LYS A 224 -14.57 -9.11 37.28
CA LYS A 224 -13.76 -10.33 37.15
C LYS A 224 -14.01 -11.05 35.83
N ILE A 225 -15.25 -11.15 35.37
CA ILE A 225 -15.58 -11.84 34.11
C ILE A 225 -14.93 -11.13 32.92
N TRP A 226 -15.11 -9.81 32.77
CA TRP A 226 -14.55 -9.09 31.61
C TRP A 226 -13.03 -8.88 31.69
N THR A 227 -12.40 -9.17 32.83
CA THR A 227 -10.94 -9.15 32.96
C THR A 227 -10.34 -10.54 32.70
N ILE A 228 -10.91 -11.57 33.32
CA ILE A 228 -10.40 -12.94 33.23
C ILE A 228 -10.65 -13.54 31.84
N VAL A 229 -11.84 -13.34 31.26
CA VAL A 229 -12.17 -13.94 29.95
C VAL A 229 -11.22 -13.43 28.85
N PRO A 230 -11.00 -12.11 28.66
CA PRO A 230 -10.03 -11.64 27.68
C PRO A 230 -8.60 -12.07 28.00
N ALA A 231 -8.20 -12.10 29.26
CA ALA A 231 -6.87 -12.56 29.65
C ALA A 231 -6.63 -14.02 29.22
N ILE A 232 -7.62 -14.92 29.41
CA ILE A 232 -7.53 -16.31 28.98
C ILE A 232 -7.48 -16.40 27.45
N VAL A 233 -8.39 -15.71 26.74
CA VAL A 233 -8.45 -15.74 25.27
C VAL A 233 -7.13 -15.25 24.66
N LEU A 234 -6.61 -14.11 25.14
CA LEU A 234 -5.32 -13.58 24.68
C LEU A 234 -4.17 -14.54 25.00
N THR A 235 -4.17 -15.16 26.18
CA THR A 235 -3.14 -16.16 26.54
C THR A 235 -3.12 -17.31 25.54
N VAL A 236 -4.29 -17.86 25.18
CA VAL A 236 -4.39 -18.94 24.19
C VAL A 236 -3.89 -18.50 22.81
N LEU A 237 -4.30 -17.30 22.35
CA LEU A 237 -3.86 -16.76 21.06
C LEU A 237 -2.34 -16.50 21.01
N VAL A 238 -1.77 -15.98 22.09
CA VAL A 238 -0.32 -15.75 22.20
C VAL A 238 0.45 -17.07 22.15
N LEU A 239 0.00 -18.10 22.88
CA LEU A 239 0.64 -19.42 22.85
C LEU A 239 0.57 -20.05 21.46
N PHE A 240 -0.60 -20.00 20.82
CA PHE A 240 -0.80 -20.46 19.45
C PHE A 240 0.14 -19.75 18.46
N GLY A 241 0.28 -18.43 18.60
CA GLY A 241 1.21 -17.63 17.80
C GLY A 241 2.67 -17.94 18.06
N PHE A 242 3.05 -18.11 19.32
CA PHE A 242 4.41 -18.43 19.69
C PHE A 242 4.87 -19.78 19.09
N PHE A 243 4.05 -20.83 19.18
CA PHE A 243 4.39 -22.13 18.62
C PHE A 243 4.45 -22.10 17.09
N THR A 244 3.53 -21.38 16.44
CA THR A 244 3.55 -21.21 14.99
C THR A 244 4.81 -20.45 14.56
N TRP A 245 5.09 -19.31 15.18
CA TRP A 245 6.29 -18.52 14.93
C TRP A 245 7.57 -19.33 15.10
N ARG A 246 7.70 -20.06 16.23
CA ARG A 246 8.86 -20.93 16.49
C ARG A 246 9.02 -22.00 15.41
N SER A 247 7.93 -22.59 14.92
CA SER A 247 7.99 -23.62 13.86
C SER A 247 8.50 -23.07 12.52
N ILE A 248 8.38 -21.76 12.30
CA ILE A 248 8.81 -21.07 11.08
C ILE A 248 10.25 -20.56 11.23
N THR A 249 10.59 -19.99 12.38
CA THR A 249 11.89 -19.32 12.58
C THR A 249 12.99 -20.23 13.09
N ASN A 250 12.66 -21.35 13.75
CA ASN A 250 13.64 -22.25 14.35
C ASN A 250 13.74 -23.57 13.56
N VAL A 251 14.18 -23.48 12.31
CA VAL A 251 14.38 -24.64 11.44
C VAL A 251 15.61 -25.44 11.91
N PRO A 252 15.52 -26.77 12.08
CA PRO A 252 16.65 -27.65 12.41
C PRO A 252 17.82 -27.54 11.42
N GLU A 253 19.07 -27.58 11.91
CA GLU A 253 20.29 -27.33 11.10
C GLU A 253 20.44 -28.27 9.89
N ASP A 254 20.04 -29.52 10.03
CA ASP A 254 20.03 -30.51 8.95
C ASP A 254 19.12 -30.07 7.79
N LEU A 255 17.92 -29.58 8.10
CA LEU A 255 16.98 -29.04 7.11
C LEU A 255 17.44 -27.71 6.52
N GLN A 256 18.25 -26.94 7.26
CA GLN A 256 18.85 -25.71 6.72
C GLN A 256 19.87 -26.03 5.62
N LYS A 257 20.70 -27.06 5.84
CA LYS A 257 21.76 -27.47 4.92
C LYS A 257 21.22 -28.17 3.67
N SER A 258 20.11 -28.89 3.78
CA SER A 258 19.49 -29.58 2.63
C SER A 258 18.64 -28.67 1.74
N ALA A 259 18.33 -27.46 2.19
CA ALA A 259 17.55 -26.51 1.40
C ALA A 259 18.36 -25.94 0.22
N LEU A 260 17.68 -25.57 -0.86
CA LEU A 260 18.27 -24.76 -1.92
C LEU A 260 18.66 -23.40 -1.33
N GLN A 261 19.95 -23.07 -1.36
CA GLN A 261 20.43 -21.78 -0.88
C GLN A 261 20.25 -20.72 -1.98
N VAL A 262 19.74 -19.55 -1.62
CA VAL A 262 19.63 -18.39 -2.53
C VAL A 262 20.03 -17.15 -1.75
N GLU A 263 20.93 -16.33 -2.28
CA GLU A 263 21.28 -15.06 -1.67
C GLU A 263 20.63 -13.88 -2.41
N VAL A 264 20.11 -12.94 -1.64
CA VAL A 264 19.44 -11.73 -2.16
C VAL A 264 20.03 -10.50 -1.48
N LEU A 265 20.58 -9.60 -2.29
CA LEU A 265 21.18 -8.34 -1.87
C LEU A 265 20.28 -7.16 -2.22
N GLY A 266 19.86 -6.41 -1.21
CA GLY A 266 19.19 -5.13 -1.37
C GLY A 266 20.20 -3.98 -1.49
N GLU A 267 19.96 -3.11 -2.46
CA GLU A 267 20.65 -1.83 -2.64
C GLU A 267 19.67 -0.78 -3.19
N GLN A 268 19.97 0.51 -3.03
CA GLN A 268 19.17 1.60 -3.59
C GLN A 268 19.35 1.64 -5.12
N PHE A 269 18.35 1.36 -5.96
CA PHE A 269 17.01 0.81 -5.70
C PHE A 269 16.79 -0.43 -6.56
N GLN A 270 17.48 -1.52 -6.22
CA GLN A 270 17.36 -2.80 -6.90
C GLN A 270 17.69 -3.97 -5.96
N TRP A 271 17.38 -5.17 -6.45
CA TRP A 271 17.76 -6.42 -5.80
C TRP A 271 18.65 -7.23 -6.72
N GLN A 272 19.76 -7.73 -6.19
CA GLN A 272 20.59 -8.71 -6.86
C GLN A 272 20.27 -10.10 -6.29
N VAL A 273 20.29 -11.12 -7.15
CA VAL A 273 20.02 -12.51 -6.76
C VAL A 273 21.21 -13.37 -7.18
N ARG A 274 21.66 -14.24 -6.26
CA ARG A 274 22.78 -15.16 -6.45
C ARG A 274 22.36 -16.57 -6.02
N TYR A 275 22.67 -17.53 -6.89
CA TYR A 275 22.44 -18.96 -6.66
C TYR A 275 23.79 -19.67 -6.56
N PRO A 276 23.89 -20.78 -5.79
CA PRO A 276 25.07 -21.62 -5.82
C PRO A 276 25.23 -22.28 -7.19
N GLY A 277 26.45 -22.68 -7.52
CA GLY A 277 26.75 -23.44 -8.71
C GLY A 277 26.50 -24.94 -8.54
N ALA A 278 27.37 -25.74 -9.16
CA ALA A 278 27.27 -27.20 -9.14
C ALA A 278 27.65 -27.80 -7.78
N ASP A 279 28.43 -27.07 -6.98
CA ASP A 279 28.83 -27.49 -5.63
C ASP A 279 27.73 -27.30 -4.57
N GLY A 280 26.67 -26.56 -4.90
CA GLY A 280 25.56 -26.26 -3.98
C GLY A 280 25.92 -25.29 -2.85
N VAL A 281 27.08 -24.63 -2.91
CA VAL A 281 27.59 -23.72 -1.88
C VAL A 281 27.59 -22.29 -2.43
N ILE A 282 27.21 -21.33 -1.59
CA ILE A 282 27.33 -19.90 -1.93
C ILE A 282 28.68 -19.40 -1.41
N GLY A 283 29.48 -18.82 -2.30
CA GLY A 283 30.80 -18.27 -1.97
C GLY A 283 30.78 -17.20 -0.87
N LYS A 284 31.85 -17.15 -0.07
CA LYS A 284 32.03 -16.15 1.00
C LYS A 284 32.06 -14.73 0.46
N ARG A 285 31.76 -13.77 1.34
CA ARG A 285 31.84 -12.33 1.05
C ARG A 285 32.48 -11.54 2.18
N ASN A 286 33.03 -10.40 1.79
CA ASN A 286 33.56 -9.38 2.67
C ASN A 286 33.17 -8.00 2.11
N TYR A 287 32.48 -7.18 2.91
CA TYR A 287 32.01 -5.87 2.48
C TYR A 287 33.15 -4.95 1.98
N LYS A 288 34.40 -5.17 2.43
CA LYS A 288 35.59 -4.43 1.98
C LYS A 288 35.98 -4.74 0.53
N MET A 289 35.51 -5.85 -0.04
CA MET A 289 35.77 -6.27 -1.42
C MET A 289 34.70 -5.75 -2.39
N THR A 290 33.80 -4.88 -1.92
CA THR A 290 32.74 -4.31 -2.77
C THR A 290 33.36 -3.36 -3.79
N THR A 291 33.14 -3.63 -5.07
CA THR A 291 33.55 -2.77 -6.19
C THR A 291 32.36 -2.56 -7.12
N PRO A 292 32.44 -1.64 -8.11
CA PRO A 292 31.34 -1.44 -9.07
C PRO A 292 30.92 -2.72 -9.82
N THR A 293 31.87 -3.64 -10.03
CA THR A 293 31.73 -4.95 -10.68
C THR A 293 31.45 -6.07 -9.66
N ASN A 294 31.90 -5.94 -8.41
CA ASN A 294 31.66 -6.90 -7.32
C ASN A 294 30.71 -6.33 -6.25
N SER A 295 29.43 -6.15 -6.58
CA SER A 295 28.47 -5.51 -5.67
C SER A 295 28.18 -6.29 -4.38
N TYR A 296 28.37 -7.60 -4.38
CA TYR A 296 28.22 -8.44 -3.17
C TYR A 296 29.45 -8.39 -2.25
N GLY A 297 30.60 -7.92 -2.77
CA GLY A 297 31.89 -8.06 -2.11
C GLY A 297 32.30 -9.52 -1.96
N ILE A 298 32.07 -10.34 -3.00
CA ILE A 298 32.47 -11.76 -3.02
C ILE A 298 33.99 -11.87 -2.83
N ASP A 299 34.42 -12.82 -2.00
CA ASP A 299 35.81 -13.19 -1.84
C ASP A 299 36.21 -14.23 -2.89
N PHE A 300 36.82 -13.79 -3.98
CA PHE A 300 37.24 -14.69 -5.06
C PHE A 300 38.46 -15.56 -4.72
N ASN A 301 39.07 -15.39 -3.54
CA ASN A 301 40.01 -16.41 -3.04
C ASN A 301 39.30 -17.69 -2.59
N ASP A 302 37.99 -17.60 -2.32
CA ASP A 302 37.13 -18.74 -2.04
C ASP A 302 36.69 -19.41 -3.35
N LYS A 303 37.20 -20.60 -3.62
CA LYS A 303 36.95 -21.30 -4.90
C LYS A 303 35.49 -21.72 -5.08
N SER A 304 34.72 -21.90 -4.00
CA SER A 304 33.27 -22.13 -4.10
C SER A 304 32.49 -20.91 -4.57
N ALA A 305 33.12 -19.75 -4.72
CA ALA A 305 32.49 -18.57 -5.32
C ALA A 305 32.57 -18.56 -6.86
N TRP A 306 33.36 -19.44 -7.47
CA TRP A 306 33.70 -19.36 -8.90
C TRP A 306 32.61 -19.93 -9.81
N ASP A 307 31.73 -20.76 -9.27
CA ASP A 307 30.58 -21.31 -9.95
C ASP A 307 29.24 -20.69 -9.49
N ASP A 308 29.26 -19.73 -8.57
CA ASP A 308 28.10 -18.93 -8.21
C ASP A 308 27.45 -18.34 -9.46
N ILE A 309 26.12 -18.39 -9.50
CA ILE A 309 25.30 -17.98 -10.64
C ILE A 309 24.59 -16.66 -10.31
N GLN A 310 24.59 -15.72 -11.24
CA GLN A 310 23.83 -14.48 -11.13
C GLN A 310 22.55 -14.57 -11.96
N ALA A 311 21.42 -14.18 -11.37
CA ALA A 311 20.12 -14.21 -12.03
C ALA A 311 19.44 -12.83 -12.03
N SER A 312 18.69 -12.56 -13.09
CA SER A 312 17.87 -11.34 -13.21
C SER A 312 16.57 -11.42 -12.41
N ASP A 313 15.99 -12.60 -12.26
CA ASP A 313 14.75 -12.87 -11.53
C ASP A 313 14.96 -13.97 -10.50
N ILE A 314 14.04 -14.10 -9.54
CA ILE A 314 14.05 -15.21 -8.58
C ILE A 314 13.27 -16.37 -9.18
N VAL A 315 13.93 -17.45 -9.57
CA VAL A 315 13.29 -18.69 -10.02
C VAL A 315 13.47 -19.77 -8.96
N LEU A 316 12.38 -20.41 -8.57
CA LEU A 316 12.33 -21.42 -7.50
C LEU A 316 11.65 -22.70 -8.00
N PRO A 317 12.14 -23.89 -7.62
CA PRO A 317 11.42 -25.14 -7.85
C PRO A 317 10.27 -25.31 -6.84
N VAL A 318 9.11 -25.73 -7.33
CA VAL A 318 7.94 -26.08 -6.50
C VAL A 318 8.23 -27.31 -5.63
N ASN A 319 7.64 -27.38 -4.44
CA ASN A 319 7.76 -28.47 -3.47
C ASN A 319 9.19 -28.77 -2.97
N LYS A 320 10.12 -27.82 -3.15
CA LYS A 320 11.49 -27.91 -2.63
C LYS A 320 11.73 -26.80 -1.62
N SER A 321 12.35 -27.14 -0.50
CA SER A 321 12.68 -26.15 0.53
C SER A 321 13.78 -25.21 0.02
N VAL A 322 13.56 -23.91 0.16
CA VAL A 322 14.48 -22.85 -0.25
C VAL A 322 14.82 -21.99 0.96
N ARG A 323 16.11 -21.74 1.17
CA ARG A 323 16.62 -20.89 2.23
C ARG A 323 17.25 -19.64 1.62
N PHE A 324 16.65 -18.50 1.94
CA PHE A 324 17.15 -17.20 1.50
C PHE A 324 18.16 -16.62 2.49
N HIS A 325 19.29 -16.15 1.98
CA HIS A 325 20.27 -15.31 2.68
C HIS A 325 20.00 -13.86 2.28
N ILE A 326 19.49 -13.06 3.21
CA ILE A 326 18.91 -11.75 2.91
C ILE A 326 19.75 -10.66 3.55
N ILE A 327 20.36 -9.85 2.70
CA ILE A 327 21.43 -8.91 3.07
C ILE A 327 21.20 -7.55 2.43
N SER A 328 21.81 -6.52 3.01
CA SER A 328 21.81 -5.18 2.43
C SER A 328 23.22 -4.63 2.30
N LYS A 329 23.45 -3.94 1.19
CA LYS A 329 24.69 -3.22 0.88
C LYS A 329 24.76 -1.85 1.57
N ASP A 330 23.63 -1.18 1.71
CA ASP A 330 23.57 0.25 2.03
C ASP A 330 22.69 0.57 3.25
N ILE A 331 21.37 0.58 3.08
CA ILE A 331 20.37 0.95 4.09
C ILE A 331 19.45 -0.23 4.37
N ILE A 332 18.58 -0.13 5.37
CA ILE A 332 17.60 -1.17 5.64
C ILE A 332 16.58 -1.22 4.51
N HIS A 333 16.44 -2.41 3.91
CA HIS A 333 15.33 -2.78 3.02
C HIS A 333 14.48 -3.85 3.71
N SER A 334 13.40 -4.30 3.08
CA SER A 334 12.66 -5.47 3.57
C SER A 334 12.28 -6.37 2.42
N PHE A 335 12.84 -7.58 2.41
CA PHE A 335 12.46 -8.67 1.53
C PHE A 335 11.03 -9.08 1.86
N TYR A 336 10.11 -8.88 0.92
CA TYR A 336 8.69 -9.19 1.12
C TYR A 336 8.10 -9.82 -0.12
N ILE A 337 7.58 -11.05 0.00
CA ILE A 337 6.81 -11.70 -1.06
C ILE A 337 5.39 -11.94 -0.50
N PRO A 338 4.41 -11.08 -0.82
CA PRO A 338 3.08 -11.09 -0.19
C PRO A 338 2.38 -12.44 -0.28
N ASP A 339 2.38 -13.05 -1.47
CA ASP A 339 1.74 -14.34 -1.73
C ASP A 339 2.30 -15.48 -0.89
N PHE A 340 3.58 -15.37 -0.52
CA PHE A 340 4.32 -16.41 0.18
C PHE A 340 4.28 -16.21 1.70
N ARG A 341 3.64 -15.13 2.17
CA ARG A 341 3.61 -14.73 3.60
C ARG A 341 5.02 -14.67 4.21
N VAL A 342 5.98 -14.18 3.44
CA VAL A 342 7.37 -14.02 3.89
C VAL A 342 7.72 -12.56 3.92
N GLN A 343 8.17 -12.09 5.08
CA GLN A 343 8.73 -10.76 5.26
C GLN A 343 9.90 -10.81 6.22
N ILE A 344 11.04 -10.26 5.81
CA ILE A 344 12.19 -10.08 6.70
C ILE A 344 13.03 -8.89 6.24
N ASN A 345 13.60 -8.15 7.20
CA ASN A 345 14.42 -7.00 6.87
C ASN A 345 15.75 -7.46 6.27
N ALA A 346 16.20 -6.75 5.23
CA ALA A 346 17.58 -6.81 4.77
C ALA A 346 18.34 -5.69 5.48
N VAL A 347 19.27 -6.06 6.37
CA VAL A 347 19.90 -5.12 7.31
C VAL A 347 21.40 -5.05 7.02
N PRO A 348 21.98 -3.85 6.84
CA PRO A 348 23.42 -3.71 6.63
C PRO A 348 24.21 -4.32 7.79
N GLY A 349 25.25 -5.10 7.47
CA GLY A 349 26.14 -5.70 8.46
C GLY A 349 25.65 -7.02 9.10
N MET A 350 24.48 -7.52 8.73
CA MET A 350 24.02 -8.86 9.16
C MET A 350 23.36 -9.62 8.00
N THR A 351 23.43 -10.95 8.07
CA THR A 351 22.66 -11.81 7.16
C THR A 351 21.43 -12.33 7.90
N ASN A 352 20.25 -12.01 7.38
CA ASN A 352 19.01 -12.61 7.85
C ASN A 352 18.68 -13.83 6.99
N TYR A 353 17.95 -14.77 7.58
CA TYR A 353 17.56 -16.00 6.92
C TYR A 353 16.06 -16.19 6.97
N PHE A 354 15.49 -16.68 5.88
CA PHE A 354 14.13 -17.20 5.88
C PHE A 354 14.06 -18.42 4.99
N GLN A 355 13.46 -19.50 5.49
CA GLN A 355 13.32 -20.75 4.78
C GLN A 355 11.84 -21.08 4.61
N PHE A 356 11.45 -21.46 3.40
CA PHE A 356 10.09 -21.86 3.07
C PHE A 356 10.08 -22.84 1.91
N THR A 357 8.94 -23.51 1.71
CA THR A 357 8.70 -24.40 0.57
C THR A 357 7.50 -23.85 -0.23
N PRO A 358 7.69 -23.41 -1.49
CA PRO A 358 6.58 -23.01 -2.35
C PRO A 358 5.80 -24.24 -2.80
N THR A 359 4.47 -24.15 -2.80
CA THR A 359 3.57 -25.30 -3.06
C THR A 359 2.71 -25.12 -4.32
N VAL A 360 2.81 -23.96 -4.98
CA VAL A 360 2.00 -23.62 -6.15
C VAL A 360 2.89 -22.99 -7.21
N THR A 361 2.88 -23.54 -8.42
CA THR A 361 3.66 -22.98 -9.53
C THR A 361 3.10 -21.63 -9.97
N THR A 362 3.91 -20.83 -10.66
CA THR A 362 3.42 -19.57 -11.23
C THR A 362 2.34 -19.81 -12.27
N GLU A 363 2.43 -20.91 -13.03
CA GLU A 363 1.41 -21.28 -14.02
C GLU A 363 0.08 -21.65 -13.35
N GLU A 364 0.11 -22.47 -12.30
CA GLU A 364 -1.09 -22.78 -11.50
C GLU A 364 -1.72 -21.51 -10.90
N MET A 365 -0.91 -20.54 -10.48
CA MET A 365 -1.45 -19.27 -9.99
C MET A 365 -2.08 -18.42 -11.09
N ARG A 366 -1.50 -18.39 -12.29
CA ARG A 366 -2.11 -17.69 -13.44
C ARG A 366 -3.49 -18.27 -13.75
N GLU A 367 -3.64 -19.59 -13.70
CA GLU A 367 -4.94 -20.26 -13.83
C GLU A 367 -5.91 -19.88 -12.71
N ARG A 368 -5.48 -19.94 -11.44
CA ARG A 368 -6.31 -19.58 -10.28
C ARG A 368 -6.81 -18.13 -10.33
N MET A 369 -5.96 -17.23 -10.82
CA MET A 369 -6.26 -15.81 -10.92
C MET A 369 -6.98 -15.44 -12.22
N ASN A 370 -7.07 -16.37 -13.18
CA ASN A 370 -7.50 -16.10 -14.55
C ASN A 370 -6.74 -14.90 -15.15
N ASP A 371 -5.42 -14.86 -14.92
CA ASP A 371 -4.52 -13.82 -15.39
C ASP A 371 -3.22 -14.44 -15.92
N PRO A 372 -3.06 -14.61 -17.25
CA PRO A 372 -1.87 -15.22 -17.85
C PRO A 372 -0.61 -14.36 -17.69
N LYS A 373 -0.73 -13.09 -17.30
CA LYS A 373 0.41 -12.19 -17.07
C LYS A 373 0.81 -12.12 -15.59
N TYR A 374 0.13 -12.87 -14.73
CA TYR A 374 0.46 -12.89 -13.32
C TYR A 374 1.86 -13.47 -13.11
N ASP A 375 2.67 -12.75 -12.35
CA ASP A 375 3.91 -13.23 -11.77
C ASP A 375 3.85 -12.97 -10.27
N TYR A 376 4.49 -13.83 -9.49
CA TYR A 376 4.74 -13.47 -8.10
C TYR A 376 5.74 -12.32 -8.07
N VAL A 377 5.58 -11.43 -7.09
CA VAL A 377 6.42 -10.23 -6.98
C VAL A 377 7.02 -10.17 -5.59
N MET A 378 8.33 -9.96 -5.56
CA MET A 378 9.04 -9.53 -4.38
C MET A 378 9.12 -8.01 -4.35
N LEU A 379 8.75 -7.42 -3.21
CA LEU A 379 8.69 -5.98 -2.97
C LEU A 379 9.68 -5.60 -1.88
N CYS A 380 10.08 -4.33 -1.89
CA CYS A 380 10.70 -3.71 -0.71
C CYS A 380 9.60 -3.21 0.23
N ASN A 381 9.52 -3.73 1.47
CA ASN A 381 8.54 -3.31 2.47
C ASN A 381 9.16 -2.50 3.63
N LYS A 382 10.22 -1.75 3.35
CA LYS A 382 10.84 -0.79 4.27
C LYS A 382 11.29 0.43 3.49
N ILE A 383 10.82 1.61 3.90
CA ILE A 383 11.19 2.88 3.24
C ILE A 383 12.71 3.01 3.23
N CYS A 384 13.28 3.02 2.03
CA CYS A 384 14.72 3.03 1.77
C CYS A 384 15.16 4.21 0.89
N GLY A 385 14.28 5.18 0.61
CA GLY A 385 14.57 6.41 -0.15
C GLY A 385 13.62 6.64 -1.33
N SER A 386 14.00 7.52 -2.26
CA SER A 386 13.12 8.02 -3.33
C SER A 386 12.65 6.95 -4.32
N GLY A 387 13.48 5.95 -4.63
CA GLY A 387 13.13 4.84 -5.52
C GLY A 387 12.50 3.65 -4.80
N HIS A 388 12.10 3.78 -3.53
CA HIS A 388 11.56 2.68 -2.72
C HIS A 388 10.41 1.92 -3.40
N PHE A 389 9.54 2.64 -4.10
CA PHE A 389 8.38 2.05 -4.77
C PHE A 389 8.75 1.24 -6.03
N ASN A 390 9.94 1.43 -6.59
CA ASN A 390 10.31 0.92 -7.92
C ASN A 390 11.36 -0.20 -7.89
N MET A 391 11.64 -0.77 -6.71
CA MET A 391 12.64 -1.84 -6.56
C MET A 391 12.01 -3.21 -6.37
N GLN A 392 11.06 -3.57 -7.23
CA GLN A 392 10.46 -4.89 -7.24
C GLN A 392 11.33 -5.91 -7.97
N LYS A 393 11.12 -7.20 -7.71
CA LYS A 393 11.76 -8.31 -8.42
C LYS A 393 10.72 -9.35 -8.76
N LYS A 394 10.78 -9.90 -9.98
CA LYS A 394 9.90 -10.99 -10.39
C LYS A 394 10.32 -12.28 -9.72
N VAL A 395 9.33 -13.06 -9.28
CA VAL A 395 9.49 -14.38 -8.69
C VAL A 395 8.71 -15.39 -9.53
N VAL A 396 9.35 -16.47 -9.94
CA VAL A 396 8.74 -17.54 -10.74
C VAL A 396 8.93 -18.86 -10.01
N VAL A 397 7.85 -19.61 -9.84
CA VAL A 397 7.88 -20.97 -9.29
C VAL A 397 7.60 -21.95 -10.42
N VAL A 398 8.54 -22.86 -10.66
CA VAL A 398 8.54 -23.78 -11.79
C VAL A 398 8.69 -25.23 -11.31
N THR A 399 8.56 -26.20 -12.21
CA THR A 399 8.91 -27.59 -11.92
C THR A 399 10.43 -27.76 -11.71
N GLU A 400 10.85 -28.86 -11.08
CA GLU A 400 12.29 -29.12 -10.87
C GLU A 400 13.05 -29.24 -12.19
N ASP A 401 12.43 -29.81 -13.24
CA ASP A 401 13.05 -29.94 -14.57
C ASP A 401 13.28 -28.57 -15.22
N GLU A 402 12.25 -27.72 -15.24
CA GLU A 402 12.32 -26.34 -15.74
C GLU A 402 13.33 -25.51 -14.94
N TYR A 403 13.41 -25.71 -13.63
CA TYR A 403 14.40 -25.04 -12.78
C TYR A 403 15.83 -25.40 -13.20
N ARG A 404 16.11 -26.69 -13.43
CA ARG A 404 17.44 -27.16 -13.86
C ARG A 404 17.80 -26.65 -15.25
N GLU A 405 16.84 -26.68 -16.19
CA GLU A 405 17.03 -26.13 -17.53
C GLU A 405 17.33 -24.64 -17.45
N TRP A 406 16.50 -23.88 -16.73
CA TRP A 406 16.70 -22.45 -16.52
C TRP A 406 18.08 -22.15 -15.91
N LEU A 407 18.49 -22.87 -14.87
CA LEU A 407 19.78 -22.67 -14.20
C LEU A 407 20.96 -22.87 -15.14
N SER A 408 20.88 -23.84 -16.07
CA SER A 408 21.93 -24.12 -17.05
C SER A 408 22.17 -23.00 -18.08
N THR A 409 21.17 -22.13 -18.26
CA THR A 409 21.24 -20.99 -19.18
C THR A 409 21.77 -19.71 -18.53
N GLN A 410 21.94 -19.71 -17.20
CA GLN A 410 22.36 -18.52 -16.47
C GLN A 410 23.88 -18.33 -16.52
N ASN A 411 24.31 -17.08 -16.44
CA ASN A 411 25.72 -16.73 -16.40
C ASN A 411 26.27 -16.88 -14.98
N LYS A 412 27.53 -17.29 -14.90
CA LYS A 412 28.29 -17.23 -13.65
C LYS A 412 28.50 -15.78 -13.22
N TYR A 413 28.51 -15.55 -11.91
CA TYR A 413 28.85 -14.25 -11.34
C TYR A 413 30.31 -13.89 -11.60
N PHE A 414 31.24 -14.85 -11.51
CA PHE A 414 32.67 -14.59 -11.71
C PHE A 414 33.05 -14.47 -13.20
N THR A 415 32.63 -13.36 -13.80
CA THR A 415 32.85 -13.03 -15.21
C THR A 415 34.33 -12.80 -15.55
N GLU A 416 34.67 -12.77 -16.84
CA GLU A 416 36.03 -12.49 -17.31
C GLU A 416 36.58 -11.14 -16.80
N ASP A 417 35.73 -10.12 -16.68
CA ASP A 417 36.16 -8.80 -16.20
C ASP A 417 36.47 -8.82 -14.70
N LEU A 418 35.67 -9.54 -13.91
CA LEU A 418 35.98 -9.78 -12.51
C LEU A 418 37.25 -10.62 -12.33
N GLN A 419 37.51 -11.58 -13.22
CA GLN A 419 38.76 -12.37 -13.20
C GLN A 419 39.98 -11.48 -13.50
N LYS A 420 39.88 -10.56 -14.48
CA LYS A 420 40.94 -9.59 -14.79
C LYS A 420 41.19 -8.66 -13.60
N GLU A 421 40.13 -8.14 -12.99
CA GLU A 421 40.22 -7.29 -11.80
C GLU A 421 40.87 -8.03 -10.62
N PHE A 422 40.41 -9.24 -10.31
CA PHE A 422 40.97 -10.08 -9.25
C PHE A 422 42.47 -10.35 -9.47
N THR A 423 42.86 -10.74 -10.69
CA THR A 423 44.27 -10.99 -11.04
C THR A 423 45.12 -9.71 -10.95
N ALA A 424 44.55 -8.56 -11.33
CA ALA A 424 45.24 -7.28 -11.22
C ALA A 424 45.47 -6.87 -9.76
N VAL A 425 44.54 -7.17 -8.85
CA VAL A 425 44.70 -6.92 -7.40
C VAL A 425 45.73 -7.87 -6.80
N ASP A 426 45.65 -9.17 -7.08
CA ASP A 426 46.60 -10.17 -6.57
C ASP A 426 48.04 -9.88 -7.02
N SER A 427 48.20 -9.40 -8.26
CA SER A 427 49.53 -8.98 -8.76
C SER A 427 50.09 -7.74 -8.06
N LYS A 428 49.25 -6.83 -7.54
CA LYS A 428 49.68 -5.66 -6.76
C LYS A 428 49.96 -6.00 -5.29
N ASP A 429 49.16 -6.89 -4.70
CA ASP A 429 49.34 -7.36 -3.32
C ASP A 429 50.57 -8.26 -3.14
N SER A 430 51.10 -8.85 -4.23
CA SER A 430 52.41 -9.52 -4.20
C SER A 430 53.60 -8.59 -3.90
N LYS A 431 53.42 -7.26 -3.99
CA LYS A 431 54.49 -6.26 -3.73
C LYS A 431 54.25 -5.34 -2.52
N GLU A 432 53.01 -5.12 -2.08
CA GLU A 432 52.73 -4.14 -1.01
C GLU A 432 52.36 -4.73 0.36
N LEU A 433 52.18 -6.05 0.49
CA LEU A 433 51.96 -6.71 1.78
C LEU A 433 53.24 -6.87 2.65
N ALA A 434 54.42 -6.50 2.13
CA ALA A 434 55.67 -6.57 2.88
C ALA A 434 55.95 -5.35 3.79
N THR A 435 55.15 -4.27 3.72
CA THR A 435 55.49 -3.00 4.39
C THR A 435 54.37 -2.31 5.16
N ALA A 436 53.16 -2.88 5.25
CA ALA A 436 52.03 -2.24 5.94
C ALA A 436 51.52 -3.00 7.18
N SER A 437 52.38 -3.77 7.86
CA SER A 437 52.14 -4.19 9.24
C SER A 437 53.16 -3.48 10.15
N LEU A 438 52.65 -2.71 11.11
CA LEU A 438 53.33 -1.83 12.07
C LEU A 438 53.43 -0.36 11.63
N ASN A 439 52.31 0.35 11.76
CA ASN A 439 52.19 1.53 12.63
C ASN A 439 50.72 1.84 12.92
#